data_AF-A0A5C8SYK9-F1
#
_entry.id   AF-A0A5C8SYK9-F1
#
_cell.length_a   1.000
_cell.length_b   1.000
_cell.length_c   1.000
_cell.angle_alpha   90.00
_cell.angle_beta   90.00
_cell.angle_gamma   90.00
#
_symmetry.space_group_name_H-M   'P 1'
#
loop_
_entity.id
_entity.type
_entity.pdbx_description
1 polymer ?
#
loop_
_entity_poly.entity_id
_entity_poly.type
_entity_poly.pdbx_seq_one_letter_code
_entity_poly.pdbx_strand_id
1 'polypeptide(L)'
;AGLSDATPCATLNKVCGSGMKALMLGHDMIAAGSAETVVAGGMESMSNAPYLLDKARAGQRLGHGRMLDHMFLDGLEDAYDRGRLMGTFAEDTAQHYRFTREAQDAYALESLARAKRATADGAFADEIVAVGEAKSDEGPRKARPEKIPTLKPAFRPDGTVTAANASSISDGAAALVLMRRSQAERG
;
A
#
# COMPACT_ATOMS: atom_id res chain seq x y z
N ALA A 1 7.55 -8.15 -19.43
CA ALA A 1 7.24 -6.74 -19.76
C ALA A 1 7.58 -6.35 -21.20
N GLY A 2 8.09 -7.24 -22.07
CA GLY A 2 8.37 -6.90 -23.48
C GLY A 2 9.46 -5.83 -23.70
N LEU A 3 10.08 -5.33 -22.63
CA LEU A 3 11.19 -4.39 -22.68
C LEU A 3 12.47 -5.12 -23.09
N SER A 4 13.36 -4.42 -23.78
CA SER A 4 14.70 -4.93 -24.12
C SER A 4 15.50 -5.22 -22.85
N ASP A 5 16.33 -6.27 -22.88
CA ASP A 5 17.30 -6.60 -21.81
C ASP A 5 18.28 -5.46 -21.52
N ALA A 6 18.46 -4.54 -22.48
CA ALA A 6 19.28 -3.35 -22.29
C ALA A 6 18.60 -2.25 -21.45
N THR A 7 17.31 -2.39 -21.11
CA THR A 7 16.55 -1.38 -20.35
C THR A 7 16.98 -1.44 -18.88
N PRO A 8 17.60 -0.38 -18.34
CA PRO A 8 18.01 -0.37 -16.94
C PRO A 8 16.79 -0.37 -16.01
N CYS A 9 16.90 -1.08 -14.90
CA CYS A 9 15.84 -1.17 -13.89
C CYS A 9 16.44 -1.11 -12.49
N ALA A 10 15.73 -0.48 -11.56
CA ALA A 10 16.08 -0.45 -10.15
C ALA A 10 14.82 -0.59 -9.29
N THR A 11 14.94 -1.33 -8.20
CA THR A 11 13.90 -1.41 -7.15
C THR A 11 14.25 -0.43 -6.04
N LEU A 12 13.25 0.30 -5.55
CA LEU A 12 13.40 1.23 -4.45
C LEU A 12 12.39 0.93 -3.35
N ASN A 13 12.83 1.08 -2.11
CA ASN A 13 11.98 0.92 -0.93
C ASN A 13 11.98 2.23 -0.13
N LYS A 14 10.78 2.81 -0.02
CA LYS A 14 10.42 3.89 0.89
C LYS A 14 9.05 3.59 1.54
N VAL A 15 8.83 2.33 1.90
CA VAL A 15 7.57 1.82 2.49
C VAL A 15 6.37 2.29 1.63
N CYS A 16 5.27 2.78 2.22
CA CYS A 16 4.10 3.26 1.49
C CYS A 16 4.42 4.38 0.48
N GLY A 17 5.53 5.10 0.65
CA GLY A 17 5.96 6.16 -0.25
C GLY A 17 6.74 5.70 -1.48
N SER A 18 6.97 4.38 -1.65
CA SER A 18 7.82 3.84 -2.71
C SER A 18 7.35 4.22 -4.11
N GLY A 19 6.07 3.95 -4.45
CA GLY A 19 5.56 4.26 -5.80
C GLY A 19 5.70 5.73 -6.18
N MET A 20 5.36 6.63 -5.26
CA MET A 20 5.52 8.08 -5.48
C MET A 20 6.99 8.49 -5.56
N LYS A 21 7.87 7.89 -4.76
CA LYS A 21 9.31 8.17 -4.85
C LYS A 21 9.90 7.71 -6.19
N ALA A 22 9.41 6.62 -6.75
CA ALA A 22 9.78 6.17 -8.10
C ALA A 22 9.43 7.24 -9.15
N LEU A 23 8.23 7.81 -9.07
CA LEU A 23 7.79 8.89 -9.97
C LEU A 23 8.67 10.13 -9.85
N MET A 24 9.00 10.54 -8.61
CA MET A 24 9.90 11.68 -8.38
C MET A 24 11.29 11.44 -9.00
N LEU A 25 11.85 10.26 -8.81
CA LEU A 25 13.15 9.90 -9.41
C LEU A 25 13.07 9.85 -10.94
N GLY A 26 11.98 9.30 -11.50
CA GLY A 26 11.72 9.29 -12.94
C GLY A 26 11.65 10.70 -13.54
N HIS A 27 10.94 11.60 -12.87
CA HIS A 27 10.93 13.03 -13.21
C HIS A 27 12.34 13.63 -13.21
N ASP A 28 13.11 13.41 -12.14
CA ASP A 28 14.45 14.00 -11.99
C ASP A 28 15.44 13.50 -13.05
N MET A 29 15.36 12.21 -13.42
CA MET A 29 16.17 11.64 -14.51
C MET A 29 15.84 12.28 -15.87
N ILE A 30 14.56 12.52 -16.14
CA ILE A 30 14.12 13.21 -17.36
C ILE A 30 14.54 14.68 -17.33
N ALA A 31 14.41 15.36 -16.19
CA ALA A 31 14.81 16.74 -16.03
C ALA A 31 16.33 16.91 -16.24
N ALA A 32 17.14 16.03 -15.65
CA ALA A 32 18.60 16.01 -15.78
C ALA A 32 19.09 15.58 -17.18
N GLY A 33 18.21 15.01 -18.00
CA GLY A 33 18.56 14.50 -19.34
C GLY A 33 19.29 13.16 -19.33
N SER A 34 19.30 12.45 -18.20
CA SER A 34 19.87 11.10 -18.10
C SER A 34 18.91 10.03 -18.62
N ALA A 35 17.63 10.36 -18.79
CA ALA A 35 16.63 9.52 -19.45
C ALA A 35 15.70 10.38 -20.32
N GLU A 36 15.18 9.81 -21.40
CA GLU A 36 14.16 10.46 -22.24
C GLU A 36 12.74 10.00 -21.87
N THR A 37 12.61 8.72 -21.56
CA THR A 37 11.37 8.03 -21.19
C THR A 37 11.65 7.11 -20.01
N VAL A 38 10.77 7.09 -19.02
CA VAL A 38 10.89 6.26 -17.81
C VAL A 38 9.54 5.63 -17.50
N VAL A 39 9.53 4.33 -17.19
CA VAL A 39 8.37 3.69 -16.52
C VAL A 39 8.62 3.73 -15.03
N ALA A 40 7.72 4.35 -14.27
CA ALA A 40 7.86 4.52 -12.83
C ALA A 40 6.54 4.24 -12.12
N GLY A 41 6.62 3.62 -10.95
CA GLY A 41 5.44 3.15 -10.23
C GLY A 41 5.80 2.32 -9.00
N GLY A 42 4.84 1.51 -8.55
CA GLY A 42 5.00 0.58 -7.44
C GLY A 42 4.20 -0.69 -7.66
N MET A 43 4.62 -1.76 -7.01
CA MET A 43 3.92 -3.04 -6.98
C MET A 43 4.09 -3.66 -5.60
N GLU A 44 3.06 -4.34 -5.12
CA GLU A 44 3.09 -5.02 -3.83
C GLU A 44 2.22 -6.28 -3.87
N SER A 45 2.65 -7.33 -3.17
CA SER A 45 1.83 -8.50 -2.91
C SER A 45 1.98 -8.93 -1.46
N MET A 46 1.21 -8.27 -0.59
CA MET A 46 1.21 -8.52 0.84
C MET A 46 0.72 -9.94 1.17
N SER A 47 -0.23 -10.48 0.38
CA SER A 47 -0.73 -11.85 0.55
C SER A 47 0.34 -12.93 0.36
N ASN A 48 1.40 -12.62 -0.40
CA ASN A 48 2.50 -13.54 -0.68
C ASN A 48 3.73 -13.30 0.21
N ALA A 49 3.63 -12.43 1.23
CA ALA A 49 4.73 -12.20 2.16
C ALA A 49 5.06 -13.49 2.92
N PRO A 50 6.35 -13.91 2.95
CA PRO A 50 6.75 -15.15 3.61
C PRO A 50 6.84 -15.00 5.13
N TYR A 51 7.03 -16.12 5.80
CA TYR A 51 7.55 -16.14 7.16
C TYR A 51 9.07 -16.30 7.16
N LEU A 52 9.75 -15.70 8.13
CA LEU A 52 11.21 -15.71 8.27
C LEU A 52 11.65 -16.46 9.53
N LEU A 53 12.85 -17.05 9.44
CA LEU A 53 13.56 -17.69 10.54
C LEU A 53 14.96 -17.05 10.68
N ASP A 54 15.06 -16.07 11.57
CA ASP A 54 16.24 -15.21 11.76
C ASP A 54 17.55 -15.98 12.03
N LYS A 55 17.47 -17.11 12.74
CA LYS A 55 18.62 -17.93 13.13
C LYS A 55 18.86 -19.16 12.24
N ALA A 56 18.07 -19.35 11.19
CA ALA A 56 18.17 -20.57 10.37
C ALA A 56 19.56 -20.76 9.75
N ARG A 57 20.21 -19.68 9.31
CA ARG A 57 21.54 -19.73 8.68
C ARG A 57 22.64 -20.22 9.64
N ALA A 58 22.62 -19.76 10.89
CA ALA A 58 23.62 -20.11 11.89
C ALA A 58 23.26 -21.39 12.68
N GLY A 59 22.01 -21.84 12.59
CA GLY A 59 21.45 -22.95 13.37
C GLY A 59 20.89 -22.49 14.72
N GLN A 60 19.81 -23.15 15.18
CA GLN A 60 19.14 -22.79 16.44
C GLN A 60 19.72 -23.52 17.68
N ARG A 61 20.58 -24.52 17.46
CA ARG A 61 21.24 -25.38 18.48
C ARG A 61 20.28 -26.10 19.43
N LEU A 62 19.68 -25.41 20.40
CA LEU A 62 18.78 -25.96 21.41
C LEU A 62 17.84 -24.87 21.95
N GLY A 63 16.54 -25.15 22.01
CA GLY A 63 15.51 -24.24 22.52
C GLY A 63 14.44 -23.87 21.48
N HIS A 64 13.41 -23.12 21.90
CA HIS A 64 12.35 -22.66 21.00
C HIS A 64 12.84 -21.51 20.12
N GLY A 65 12.44 -21.53 18.84
CA GLY A 65 12.60 -20.44 17.89
C GLY A 65 11.32 -19.64 17.71
N ARG A 66 11.45 -18.45 17.13
CA ARG A 66 10.32 -17.61 16.71
C ARG A 66 10.27 -17.58 15.18
N MET A 67 9.07 -17.74 14.64
CA MET A 67 8.79 -17.49 13.23
C MET A 67 8.30 -16.05 13.10
N LEU A 68 8.91 -15.27 12.21
CA LEU A 68 8.60 -13.85 12.03
C LEU A 68 7.75 -13.67 10.79
N ASP A 69 6.68 -12.87 10.89
CA ASP A 69 5.88 -12.48 9.72
C ASP A 69 6.61 -11.34 8.98
N HIS A 70 6.99 -11.55 7.72
CA HIS A 70 7.72 -10.57 6.92
C HIS A 70 6.91 -9.30 6.66
N MET A 71 5.60 -9.43 6.42
CA MET A 71 4.73 -8.28 6.14
C MET A 71 4.68 -7.35 7.34
N PHE A 72 4.58 -7.92 8.54
CA PHE A 72 4.63 -7.15 9.77
C PHE A 72 6.02 -6.54 9.97
N LEU A 73 7.06 -7.38 9.95
CA LEU A 73 8.43 -6.96 10.26
C LEU A 73 8.94 -5.84 9.34
N ASP A 74 8.73 -5.97 8.03
CA ASP A 74 9.35 -5.07 7.05
C ASP A 74 8.39 -3.96 6.56
N GLY A 75 7.08 -4.11 6.79
CA GLY A 75 6.06 -3.21 6.25
C GLY A 75 5.18 -2.49 7.27
N LEU A 76 4.90 -3.09 8.44
CA LEU A 76 3.84 -2.63 9.35
C LEU A 76 4.29 -2.41 10.80
N GLU A 77 5.53 -2.74 11.13
CA GLU A 77 6.16 -2.48 12.42
C GLU A 77 7.12 -1.30 12.33
N ASP A 78 7.20 -0.53 13.41
CA ASP A 78 8.18 0.55 13.51
C ASP A 78 9.59 -0.03 13.68
N ALA A 79 10.54 0.52 12.92
CA ALA A 79 11.92 0.07 12.95
C ALA A 79 12.66 0.47 14.23
N TYR A 80 12.20 1.53 14.91
CA TYR A 80 12.83 2.08 16.11
C TYR A 80 12.23 1.48 17.38
N ASP A 81 10.91 1.29 17.40
CA ASP A 81 10.14 0.65 18.46
C ASP A 81 9.64 -0.73 18.01
N ARG A 82 10.53 -1.74 18.12
CA ARG A 82 10.28 -3.09 17.58
C ARG A 82 8.99 -3.70 18.10
N GLY A 83 8.16 -4.21 17.18
CA GLY A 83 6.86 -4.80 17.48
C GLY A 83 5.73 -3.79 17.60
N ARG A 84 6.01 -2.49 17.53
CA ARG A 84 4.98 -1.46 17.54
C ARG A 84 4.35 -1.32 16.15
N LEU A 85 3.08 -1.67 16.04
CA LEU A 85 2.34 -1.63 14.78
C LEU A 85 2.01 -0.20 14.35
N MET A 86 1.98 0.04 13.04
CA MET A 86 1.61 1.34 12.43
C MET A 86 0.27 1.89 12.95
N GLY A 87 -0.72 1.03 13.17
CA GLY A 87 -2.03 1.44 13.70
C GLY A 87 -1.98 2.11 15.08
N THR A 88 -0.95 1.84 15.88
CA THR A 88 -0.76 2.52 17.17
C THR A 88 -0.38 3.99 17.00
N PHE A 89 0.28 4.36 15.90
CA PHE A 89 0.57 5.77 15.57
C PHE A 89 -0.67 6.49 15.05
N ALA A 90 -1.59 5.76 14.39
CA ALA A 90 -2.90 6.30 14.04
C ALA A 90 -3.72 6.61 15.30
N GLU A 91 -3.66 5.77 16.34
CA GLU A 91 -4.27 6.08 17.65
C GLU A 91 -3.65 7.32 18.31
N ASP A 92 -2.31 7.44 18.31
CA ASP A 92 -1.64 8.63 18.86
C ASP A 92 -2.05 9.90 18.10
N THR A 93 -2.17 9.80 16.78
CA THR A 93 -2.65 10.89 15.91
C THR A 93 -4.09 11.25 16.25
N ALA A 94 -4.98 10.26 16.35
CA ALA A 94 -6.38 10.48 16.71
C ALA A 94 -6.52 11.14 18.08
N GLN A 95 -5.72 10.71 19.07
CA GLN A 95 -5.71 11.33 20.40
C GLN A 95 -5.19 12.77 20.36
N HIS A 96 -4.07 13.01 19.67
CA HIS A 96 -3.44 14.32 19.59
C HIS A 96 -4.36 15.36 18.94
N TYR A 97 -4.94 15.01 17.79
CA TYR A 97 -5.84 15.88 17.03
C TYR A 97 -7.32 15.78 17.46
N ARG A 98 -7.62 14.92 18.45
CA ARG A 98 -8.97 14.68 19.00
C ARG A 98 -9.98 14.21 17.95
N PHE A 99 -9.54 13.33 17.04
CA PHE A 99 -10.44 12.67 16.10
C PHE A 99 -11.26 11.60 16.82
N THR A 100 -12.55 11.88 16.99
CA THR A 100 -13.51 10.93 17.58
C THR A 100 -13.68 9.68 16.73
N ARG A 101 -14.09 8.58 17.36
CA ARG A 101 -14.43 7.33 16.68
C ARG A 101 -15.52 7.55 15.63
N GLU A 102 -16.53 8.32 15.96
CA GLU A 102 -17.67 8.64 15.10
C GLU A 102 -17.22 9.40 13.85
N ALA A 103 -16.28 10.33 13.98
CA ALA A 103 -15.72 11.06 12.85
C ALA A 103 -14.90 10.15 11.91
N GLN A 104 -14.11 9.24 12.48
CA GLN A 104 -13.33 8.26 11.70
C GLN A 104 -14.25 7.30 10.94
N ASP A 105 -15.28 6.78 11.59
CA ASP A 105 -16.25 5.88 10.96
C ASP A 105 -17.10 6.59 9.90
N ALA A 106 -17.51 7.85 10.16
CA ALA A 106 -18.22 8.66 9.17
C ALA A 106 -17.37 8.88 7.91
N TYR A 107 -16.08 9.16 8.08
CA TYR A 107 -15.15 9.29 6.95
C TYR A 107 -14.99 7.97 6.19
N ALA A 108 -14.86 6.85 6.90
CA ALA A 108 -14.77 5.52 6.28
C ALA A 108 -16.03 5.16 5.47
N LEU A 109 -17.22 5.45 6.01
CA LEU A 109 -18.50 5.26 5.33
C LEU A 109 -18.60 6.11 4.06
N GLU A 110 -18.21 7.38 4.13
CA GLU A 110 -18.22 8.28 2.98
C GLU A 110 -17.20 7.84 1.91
N SER A 111 -15.99 7.46 2.32
CA SER A 111 -14.97 6.90 1.42
C SER A 111 -15.50 5.66 0.69
N LEU A 112 -16.13 4.75 1.43
CA LEU A 112 -16.73 3.54 0.86
C LEU A 112 -17.86 3.86 -0.13
N ALA A 113 -18.74 4.81 0.20
CA ALA A 113 -19.81 5.24 -0.69
C ALA A 113 -19.27 5.85 -1.99
N ARG A 114 -18.20 6.66 -1.91
CA ARG A 114 -17.51 7.22 -3.08
C ARG A 114 -16.89 6.14 -3.95
N ALA A 115 -16.18 5.18 -3.35
CA ALA A 115 -15.57 4.08 -4.07
C ALA A 115 -16.62 3.22 -4.79
N LYS A 116 -17.71 2.84 -4.10
CA LYS A 116 -18.83 2.10 -4.72
C LYS A 116 -19.45 2.84 -5.90
N ARG A 117 -19.66 4.16 -5.77
CA ARG A 117 -20.18 4.98 -6.86
C ARG A 117 -19.20 5.06 -8.04
N ALA A 118 -17.93 5.35 -7.79
CA ALA A 118 -16.90 5.41 -8.84
C ALA A 118 -16.78 4.08 -9.61
N THR A 119 -16.85 2.95 -8.91
CA THR A 119 -16.89 1.63 -9.56
C THR A 119 -18.16 1.43 -10.38
N ALA A 120 -19.34 1.78 -9.85
CA ALA A 120 -20.62 1.60 -10.54
C ALA A 120 -20.75 2.49 -11.79
N ASP A 121 -20.23 3.72 -11.73
CA ASP A 121 -20.27 4.70 -12.80
C ASP A 121 -19.14 4.47 -13.84
N GLY A 122 -18.26 3.49 -13.62
CA GLY A 122 -17.18 3.13 -14.53
C GLY A 122 -15.97 4.07 -14.49
N ALA A 123 -15.83 4.91 -13.45
CA ALA A 123 -14.77 5.92 -13.37
C ALA A 123 -13.34 5.34 -13.36
N PHE A 124 -13.18 4.09 -12.93
CA PHE A 124 -11.88 3.38 -12.91
C PHE A 124 -11.63 2.54 -14.16
N ALA A 125 -12.56 2.49 -15.13
CA ALA A 125 -12.46 1.60 -16.28
C ALA A 125 -11.21 1.89 -17.15
N ASP A 126 -10.81 3.16 -17.25
CA ASP A 126 -9.68 3.58 -18.08
C ASP A 126 -8.31 3.36 -17.41
N GLU A 127 -8.26 3.22 -16.08
CA GLU A 127 -7.02 3.05 -15.30
C GLU A 127 -6.76 1.61 -14.86
N ILE A 128 -7.78 0.74 -14.82
CA ILE A 128 -7.63 -0.65 -14.40
C ILE A 128 -7.30 -1.55 -15.59
N VAL A 129 -6.15 -2.22 -15.51
CA VAL A 129 -5.79 -3.34 -16.40
C VAL A 129 -6.16 -4.66 -15.71
N ALA A 130 -6.95 -5.49 -16.38
CA ALA A 130 -7.37 -6.78 -15.84
C ALA A 130 -6.19 -7.77 -15.70
N VAL A 131 -6.10 -8.44 -14.54
CA VAL A 131 -5.11 -9.49 -14.26
C VAL A 131 -5.83 -10.77 -13.85
N GLY A 132 -5.90 -11.73 -14.76
CA GLY A 132 -6.69 -12.95 -14.58
C GLY A 132 -8.17 -12.62 -14.31
N GLU A 133 -8.69 -13.06 -13.16
CA GLU A 133 -10.07 -12.79 -12.73
C GLU A 133 -10.23 -11.41 -12.03
N ALA A 134 -9.13 -10.74 -11.68
CA ALA A 134 -9.16 -9.42 -11.06
C ALA A 134 -9.38 -8.34 -12.14
N LYS A 135 -10.64 -7.90 -12.28
CA LYS A 135 -11.08 -6.90 -13.27
C LYS A 135 -11.61 -5.61 -12.65
N SER A 136 -11.74 -5.56 -11.32
CA SER A 136 -12.24 -4.41 -10.56
C SER A 136 -11.83 -4.54 -9.09
N ASP A 137 -11.79 -3.43 -8.36
CA ASP A 137 -11.46 -3.42 -6.94
C ASP A 137 -12.46 -4.24 -6.11
N GLU A 138 -11.95 -5.20 -5.36
CA GLU A 138 -12.79 -6.08 -4.57
C GLU A 138 -13.17 -5.55 -3.19
N GLY A 139 -12.33 -4.69 -2.60
CA GLY A 139 -12.51 -4.15 -1.25
C GLY A 139 -13.86 -3.46 -1.06
N PRO A 140 -14.17 -2.40 -1.84
CA PRO A 140 -15.45 -1.70 -1.74
C PRO A 140 -16.67 -2.61 -1.94
N ARG A 141 -16.54 -3.61 -2.83
CA ARG A 141 -17.61 -4.55 -3.18
C ARG A 141 -17.94 -5.52 -2.05
N LYS A 142 -16.94 -5.98 -1.29
CA LYS A 142 -17.10 -6.90 -0.15
C LYS A 142 -17.46 -6.19 1.17
N ALA A 143 -17.29 -4.86 1.23
CA ALA A 143 -17.48 -4.09 2.45
C ALA A 143 -18.96 -4.01 2.90
N ARG A 144 -19.15 -4.01 4.23
CA ARG A 144 -20.44 -3.99 4.94
C ARG A 144 -20.58 -2.70 5.76
N PRO A 145 -21.16 -1.62 5.19
CA PRO A 145 -21.28 -0.33 5.85
C PRO A 145 -21.93 -0.41 7.24
N GLU A 146 -22.94 -1.27 7.39
CA GLU A 146 -23.70 -1.46 8.62
C GLU A 146 -22.85 -2.03 9.77
N LYS A 147 -21.72 -2.67 9.47
CA LYS A 147 -20.81 -3.22 10.47
C LYS A 147 -19.76 -2.22 10.96
N ILE A 148 -19.51 -1.13 10.23
CA ILE A 148 -18.43 -0.19 10.54
C ILE A 148 -18.55 0.35 11.98
N PRO A 149 -19.72 0.82 12.45
CA PRO A 149 -19.85 1.36 13.82
C PRO A 149 -19.71 0.30 14.92
N THR A 150 -19.85 -0.98 14.59
CA THR A 150 -19.87 -2.07 15.59
C THR A 150 -18.51 -2.76 15.74
N LEU A 151 -17.53 -2.42 14.90
CA LEU A 151 -16.21 -3.02 14.99
C LEU A 151 -15.47 -2.58 16.26
N LYS A 152 -14.77 -3.55 16.85
CA LYS A 152 -13.90 -3.32 18.00
C LYS A 152 -12.61 -2.63 17.55
N PRO A 153 -12.01 -1.82 18.43
CA PRO A 153 -10.67 -1.28 18.20
C PRO A 153 -9.65 -2.38 17.89
N ALA A 154 -8.75 -2.13 16.94
CA ALA A 154 -7.80 -3.13 16.43
C ALA A 154 -6.43 -3.07 17.11
N PHE A 155 -6.05 -1.92 17.66
CA PHE A 155 -4.67 -1.69 18.11
C PHE A 155 -4.52 -1.41 19.62
N ARG A 156 -5.59 -0.93 20.29
CA ARG A 156 -5.62 -0.67 21.74
C ARG A 156 -7.04 -0.90 22.30
N PRO A 157 -7.21 -1.38 23.55
CA PRO A 157 -8.54 -1.69 24.11
C PRO A 157 -9.53 -0.51 24.05
N ASP A 158 -9.08 0.69 24.40
CA ASP A 158 -9.88 1.93 24.37
C ASP A 158 -9.58 2.80 23.14
N GLY A 159 -9.11 2.15 22.07
CA GLY A 159 -8.74 2.80 20.82
C GLY A 159 -9.94 3.24 19.98
N THR A 160 -9.66 4.00 18.94
CA THR A 160 -10.64 4.50 17.97
C THR A 160 -10.46 3.88 16.59
N VAL A 161 -9.28 3.32 16.31
CA VAL A 161 -8.94 2.73 15.02
C VAL A 161 -9.43 1.30 14.97
N THR A 162 -10.17 0.96 13.91
CA THR A 162 -10.76 -0.34 13.64
C THR A 162 -10.34 -0.86 12.27
N ALA A 163 -10.62 -2.12 11.99
CA ALA A 163 -10.40 -2.70 10.66
C ALA A 163 -11.23 -2.04 9.54
N ALA A 164 -12.28 -1.28 9.87
CA ALA A 164 -13.12 -0.61 8.87
C ALA A 164 -12.71 0.84 8.59
N ASN A 165 -12.05 1.51 9.54
CA ASN A 165 -11.60 2.89 9.40
C ASN A 165 -10.06 3.01 9.22
N ALA A 166 -9.39 1.87 9.02
CA ALA A 166 -8.00 1.74 8.59
C ALA A 166 -7.92 1.09 7.20
N SER A 167 -6.80 1.29 6.51
CA SER A 167 -6.54 0.62 5.22
C SER A 167 -6.34 -0.89 5.40
N SER A 168 -6.74 -1.65 4.39
CA SER A 168 -6.59 -3.10 4.34
C SER A 168 -5.20 -3.54 3.91
N ILE A 169 -4.87 -4.80 4.22
CA ILE A 169 -3.83 -5.55 3.52
C ILE A 169 -4.32 -5.81 2.09
N SER A 170 -3.50 -5.49 1.09
CA SER A 170 -3.94 -5.52 -0.32
C SER A 170 -2.78 -5.82 -1.27
N ASP A 171 -3.13 -6.34 -2.43
CA ASP A 171 -2.19 -6.67 -3.50
C ASP A 171 -2.51 -5.78 -4.72
N GLY A 172 -1.48 -5.31 -5.42
CA GLY A 172 -1.69 -4.50 -6.61
C GLY A 172 -0.41 -3.89 -7.17
N ALA A 173 -0.53 -3.30 -8.36
CA ALA A 173 0.53 -2.53 -8.99
C ALA A 173 -0.05 -1.35 -9.76
N ALA A 174 0.70 -0.25 -9.79
CA ALA A 174 0.38 0.94 -10.58
C ALA A 174 1.67 1.50 -11.17
N ALA A 175 1.64 1.89 -12.44
CA ALA A 175 2.79 2.45 -13.14
C ALA A 175 2.37 3.53 -14.14
N LEU A 176 3.24 4.50 -14.35
CA LEU A 176 3.09 5.57 -15.32
C LEU A 176 4.30 5.58 -16.25
N VAL A 177 4.05 5.96 -17.51
CA VAL A 177 5.10 6.31 -18.46
C VAL A 177 5.34 7.82 -18.37
N LEU A 178 6.56 8.21 -18.04
CA LEU A 178 7.01 9.58 -17.94
C LEU A 178 7.91 9.91 -19.13
N MET A 179 7.68 11.06 -19.75
CA MET A 179 8.53 11.61 -20.81
C MET A 179 8.33 13.12 -20.91
N ARG A 180 9.23 13.82 -21.61
CA ARG A 180 9.00 15.24 -21.93
C ARG A 180 7.83 15.38 -22.91
N ARG A 181 7.01 16.43 -22.76
CA ARG A 181 5.96 16.78 -23.72
C ARG A 181 6.48 16.85 -25.16
N SER A 182 7.66 17.48 -25.35
CA SER A 182 8.29 17.61 -26.66
C SER A 182 8.67 16.26 -27.31
N GLN A 183 8.86 15.21 -26.52
CA GLN A 183 9.07 13.86 -27.03
C GLN A 183 7.74 13.16 -27.30
N ALA A 184 6.74 13.35 -26.43
CA ALA A 184 5.40 12.80 -26.63
C ALA A 184 4.73 13.32 -27.92
N GLU A 185 4.93 14.60 -28.27
CA GLU A 185 4.37 15.23 -29.48
C GLU A 185 5.05 14.79 -30.79
N ARG A 186 6.16 14.04 -30.71
CA ARG A 186 6.87 13.49 -31.89
C ARG A 186 6.37 12.10 -32.31
N GLY A 187 5.59 11.45 -31.46
CA GLY A 187 5.05 10.10 -31.65
C GLY A 187 3.71 10.10 -32.37
#